data_AF-A0A2Z2MEN8-F1
#
_entry.id   AF-A0A2Z2MEN8-F1
#
_cell.length_a   1.000
_cell.length_b   1.000
_cell.length_c   1.000
_cell.angle_alpha   90.00
_cell.angle_beta   90.00
_cell.angle_gamma   90.00
#
_symmetry.space_group_name_H-M   'P 1'
#
loop_
_entity.id
_entity.type
_entity.pdbx_description
1 polymer ?
#
loop_
_entity_poly.entity_id
_entity_poly.type
_entity_poly.pdbx_seq_one_letter_code
_entity_poly.pdbx_strand_id
1 'polypeptide(L)'
;MRFGELKVTAAVLAIQGLLALYTAQSYPRVYLPFAALDFLLAYLVYTKSNTAVKVALIYLGIDLFLAIFYLIAGVLLKGVVAFLDFLAIHDMVSYIELTFGEEEASEGNG
;
A
#
# COMPACT_ATOMS: atom_id res chain seq x y z
N MET A 1 -12.45 -10.10 0.64
CA MET A 1 -10.98 -10.31 0.68
C MET A 1 -10.59 -10.60 2.11
N ARG A 2 -9.66 -11.52 2.36
CA ARG A 2 -9.13 -11.82 3.69
C ARG A 2 -7.91 -10.95 3.94
N PHE A 3 -7.82 -10.33 5.12
CA PHE A 3 -6.60 -9.63 5.54
C PHE A 3 -5.48 -10.65 5.81
N GLY A 4 -4.23 -10.25 5.56
CA GLY A 4 -3.04 -11.10 5.65
C GLY A 4 -2.72 -11.88 4.37
N GLU A 5 -3.41 -11.62 3.26
CA GLU A 5 -3.08 -12.21 1.95
C GLU A 5 -2.43 -11.23 0.98
N LEU A 6 -2.25 -9.96 1.39
CA LEU A 6 -1.75 -8.84 0.57
C LEU A 6 -2.66 -8.45 -0.62
N LYS A 7 -3.84 -9.09 -0.72
CA LYS A 7 -4.81 -8.83 -1.79
C LYS A 7 -5.48 -7.46 -1.63
N VAL A 8 -5.71 -7.02 -0.40
CA VAL A 8 -6.29 -5.69 -0.14
C VAL A 8 -5.24 -4.64 -0.47
N THR A 9 -3.99 -4.84 -0.04
CA THR A 9 -2.87 -3.95 -0.41
C THR A 9 -2.71 -3.83 -1.92
N ALA A 10 -2.67 -4.95 -2.64
CA ALA A 10 -2.52 -4.94 -4.10
C ALA A 10 -3.69 -4.25 -4.80
N ALA A 11 -4.92 -4.49 -4.35
CA ALA A 11 -6.11 -3.84 -4.89
C ALA A 11 -6.11 -2.33 -4.62
N VAL A 12 -5.76 -1.91 -3.40
CA VAL A 12 -5.63 -0.50 -3.04
C VAL A 12 -4.59 0.19 -3.91
N LEU A 13 -3.36 -0.34 -3.99
CA LEU A 13 -2.30 0.22 -4.83
C LEU A 13 -2.73 0.32 -6.30
N ALA A 14 -3.42 -0.70 -6.84
CA ALA A 14 -3.95 -0.63 -8.20
C ALA A 14 -5.00 0.48 -8.39
N ILE A 15 -5.90 0.66 -7.41
CA ILE A 15 -6.88 1.77 -7.42
C ILE A 15 -6.16 3.12 -7.37
N GLN A 16 -5.16 3.28 -6.50
CA GLN A 16 -4.37 4.50 -6.40
C GLN A 16 -3.62 4.81 -7.70
N GLY A 17 -3.00 3.80 -8.31
CA GLY A 17 -2.34 3.93 -9.60
C GLY A 17 -3.30 4.39 -10.71
N LEU A 18 -4.54 3.90 -10.73
CA LEU A 18 -5.57 4.37 -11.67
C LEU A 18 -5.96 5.83 -11.41
N LEU A 19 -6.11 6.24 -10.15
CA LEU A 19 -6.41 7.63 -9.78
C LEU A 19 -5.26 8.58 -10.14
N ALA A 20 -4.02 8.16 -9.90
CA ALA A 20 -2.83 8.89 -10.30
C ALA A 20 -2.74 9.00 -11.83
N LEU A 21 -3.04 7.92 -12.57
CA LEU A 21 -3.05 7.93 -14.03
C LEU A 21 -4.14 8.86 -14.60
N TYR A 22 -5.32 8.88 -13.98
CA TYR A 22 -6.38 9.83 -14.33
C TYR A 22 -5.92 11.28 -14.12
N THR A 23 -5.28 11.56 -12.98
CA THR A 23 -4.76 12.89 -12.66
C THR A 23 -3.58 13.29 -13.56
N ALA A 24 -2.81 12.32 -14.05
CA ALA A 24 -1.70 12.54 -14.98
C ALA A 24 -2.13 13.14 -16.33
N GLN A 25 -3.41 13.07 -16.70
CA GLN A 25 -3.93 13.78 -17.89
C GLN A 25 -3.74 15.30 -17.78
N SER A 26 -3.78 15.84 -16.56
CA SER A 26 -3.57 17.27 -16.30
C SER A 26 -2.12 17.60 -15.92
N TYR A 27 -1.45 16.71 -15.18
CA TYR A 27 -0.11 16.96 -14.64
C TYR A 27 0.82 15.73 -14.81
N PRO A 28 1.17 15.37 -16.06
CA PRO A 28 1.80 14.09 -16.36
C PRO A 28 3.18 13.92 -15.72
N ARG A 29 3.99 14.98 -15.68
CA ARG A 29 5.35 14.93 -15.12
C ARG A 29 5.39 14.58 -13.63
N VAL A 30 4.31 14.88 -12.91
CA VAL A 30 4.21 14.65 -11.48
C VAL A 30 3.55 13.30 -11.22
N TYR A 31 2.35 13.06 -11.77
CA TYR A 31 1.54 11.90 -11.37
C TYR A 31 1.85 10.60 -12.13
N LEU A 32 2.46 10.67 -13.32
CA LEU A 32 2.76 9.47 -14.10
C LEU A 32 3.82 8.57 -13.44
N PRO A 33 4.91 9.09 -12.84
CA PRO A 33 5.81 8.30 -12.01
C PRO A 33 5.13 7.63 -10.81
N PHE A 34 4.23 8.33 -10.10
CA PHE A 34 3.49 7.75 -8.98
C PHE A 34 2.54 6.65 -9.44
N ALA A 35 1.80 6.87 -10.52
CA ALA A 35 0.94 5.84 -11.10
C ALA A 35 1.73 4.57 -11.46
N ALA A 36 2.89 4.74 -12.10
CA ALA A 36 3.76 3.61 -12.44
C ALA A 36 4.30 2.91 -11.19
N LEU A 37 4.70 3.66 -10.17
CA LEU A 37 5.17 3.13 -8.89
C LEU A 37 4.06 2.33 -8.18
N ASP A 38 2.84 2.84 -8.13
CA ASP A 38 1.69 2.18 -7.53
C ASP A 38 1.40 0.84 -8.21
N PHE A 39 1.36 0.80 -9.55
CA PHE A 39 1.16 -0.45 -10.27
C PHE A 39 2.33 -1.43 -10.09
N LEU A 40 3.56 -0.93 -10.06
CA LEU A 40 4.74 -1.76 -9.82
C LEU A 40 4.67 -2.39 -8.42
N LEU A 41 4.37 -1.60 -7.39
CA LEU A 41 4.24 -2.09 -6.02
C LEU A 41 3.04 -3.05 -5.89
N ALA A 42 1.91 -2.76 -6.54
CA ALA A 42 0.76 -3.67 -6.55
C ALA A 42 1.16 -5.05 -7.09
N TYR A 43 1.89 -5.09 -8.21
CA TYR A 43 2.38 -6.33 -8.80
C TYR A 43 3.39 -7.04 -7.89
N LEU A 44 4.38 -6.33 -7.35
CA LEU A 44 5.43 -6.92 -6.53
C LEU A 44 4.93 -7.39 -5.15
N VAL A 45 3.95 -6.71 -4.57
CA VAL A 45 3.28 -7.14 -3.34
C VAL A 45 2.42 -8.37 -3.60
N TYR A 46 1.77 -8.44 -4.77
CA TYR A 46 1.02 -9.65 -5.18
C TYR A 46 1.91 -10.89 -5.33
N THR A 47 3.18 -10.74 -5.73
CA THR A 47 4.15 -11.84 -5.77
C THR A 47 4.73 -12.22 -4.40
N LYS A 48 4.26 -11.58 -3.31
CA LYS A 48 4.66 -11.86 -1.91
C LYS A 48 6.16 -11.76 -1.62
N SER A 49 6.88 -10.90 -2.35
CA SER A 49 8.30 -10.67 -2.06
C SER A 49 8.47 -9.87 -0.76
N ASN A 50 9.23 -10.40 0.21
CA ASN A 50 9.49 -9.73 1.49
C ASN A 50 10.09 -8.32 1.33
N THR A 51 10.98 -8.14 0.36
CA THR A 51 11.54 -6.82 0.04
C THR A 51 10.48 -5.89 -0.51
N ALA A 52 9.60 -6.37 -1.40
CA ALA A 52 8.52 -5.57 -1.94
C ALA A 52 7.52 -5.13 -0.87
N VAL A 53 7.17 -6.04 0.05
CA VAL A 53 6.31 -5.73 1.20
C VAL A 53 6.94 -4.63 2.07
N LYS A 54 8.22 -4.72 2.41
CA LYS A 54 8.88 -3.66 3.19
C LYS A 54 8.88 -2.30 2.48
N VAL A 55 9.21 -2.29 1.19
CA VAL A 55 9.23 -1.05 0.38
C VAL A 55 7.83 -0.44 0.26
N ALA A 56 6.81 -1.26 -0.03
CA ALA A 56 5.43 -0.81 -0.13
C ALA A 56 4.89 -0.27 1.21
N LEU A 57 5.30 -0.86 2.34
CA LEU A 57 4.89 -0.41 3.66
C LEU A 57 5.45 0.98 3.98
N ILE A 58 6.72 1.21 3.65
CA ILE A 58 7.34 2.54 3.81
C ILE A 58 6.65 3.56 2.90
N TYR A 59 6.41 3.20 1.64
CA TYR A 59 5.74 4.05 0.67
C TYR A 59 4.33 4.47 1.14
N LEU A 60 3.49 3.49 1.50
CA LEU A 60 2.13 3.73 2.00
C LEU A 60 2.13 4.49 3.33
N GLY A 61 3.13 4.28 4.19
CA GLY A 61 3.27 5.02 5.44
C GLY A 61 3.53 6.51 5.21
N ILE A 62 4.38 6.83 4.23
CA ILE A 62 4.63 8.22 3.82
C ILE A 62 3.37 8.82 3.20
N ASP A 63 2.68 8.09 2.31
CA ASP A 63 1.48 8.60 1.64
C ASP A 63 0.33 8.83 2.63
N LEU A 64 0.11 7.90 3.57
CA LEU A 64 -0.87 8.04 4.65
C LEU A 64 -0.59 9.30 5.49
N PHE A 65 0.68 9.50 5.87
CA PHE A 65 1.08 10.67 6.65
C PHE A 65 0.75 11.98 5.91
N LEU A 66 1.07 12.05 4.61
CA LEU A 66 0.74 13.21 3.78
C LEU A 66 -0.77 13.36 3.58
N ALA A 67 -1.50 12.27 3.36
CA ALA A 67 -2.95 12.28 3.19
C ALA A 67 -3.67 12.82 4.44
N ILE A 68 -3.24 12.40 5.64
CA ILE A 68 -3.73 12.94 6.91
C ILE A 68 -3.38 14.43 7.04
N PHE A 69 -2.15 14.83 6.72
CA PHE A 69 -1.74 16.23 6.78
C PHE A 69 -2.62 17.11 5.87
N TYR A 70 -2.88 16.67 4.62
CA TYR A 70 -3.76 17.38 3.70
C TYR A 70 -5.23 17.36 4.14
N LEU A 71 -5.69 16.28 4.76
CA LEU A 71 -7.04 16.22 5.32
C LEU A 71 -7.21 17.26 6.43
N ILE A 72 -6.25 17.37 7.34
CA ILE A 72 -6.23 18.40 8.39
C ILE A 72 -6.16 19.81 7.78
N ALA A 73 -5.45 19.98 6.67
CA ALA A 73 -5.41 21.23 5.91
C ALA A 73 -6.71 21.54 5.14
N GLY A 74 -7.75 20.70 5.24
CA GLY A 74 -9.09 20.93 4.70
C GLY A 74 -9.38 20.23 3.37
N VAL A 75 -8.47 19.41 2.85
CA VAL A 75 -8.69 18.66 1.60
C VAL A 75 -9.46 17.37 1.89
N LEU A 76 -10.78 17.44 1.97
CA LEU A 76 -11.64 16.31 2.36
C LEU A 76 -11.41 15.03 1.54
N LEU A 77 -11.14 15.15 0.24
CA LEU A 77 -10.91 14.00 -0.63
C LEU A 77 -9.67 13.19 -0.21
N LYS A 78 -8.70 13.83 0.46
CA LYS A 78 -7.53 13.14 1.02
C LYS A 78 -7.86 12.24 2.21
N GLY A 79 -9.04 12.39 2.82
CA GLY A 79 -9.54 11.43 3.80
C GLY A 79 -9.87 10.06 3.20
N VAL A 80 -10.31 10.02 1.93
CA VAL A 80 -10.52 8.74 1.22
C VAL A 80 -9.18 8.05 0.97
N VAL A 81 -8.16 8.81 0.56
CA VAL A 81 -6.80 8.30 0.35
C VAL A 81 -6.24 7.74 1.66
N ALA A 82 -6.31 8.50 2.76
CA ALA A 82 -5.87 8.05 4.07
C ALA A 82 -6.58 6.76 4.53
N PHE A 83 -7.87 6.62 4.24
CA PHE A 83 -8.61 5.39 4.56
C PHE A 83 -8.12 4.20 3.73
N LEU A 84 -7.87 4.38 2.43
CA LEU A 84 -7.33 3.33 1.57
C LEU A 84 -5.93 2.90 2.03
N ASP A 85 -5.05 3.87 2.33
CA ASP A 85 -3.71 3.58 2.85
C ASP A 85 -3.76 2.82 4.17
N PHE A 86 -4.66 3.21 5.07
CA PHE A 86 -4.88 2.49 6.32
C PHE A 86 -5.26 1.03 6.09
N LEU A 87 -6.21 0.75 5.17
CA LEU A 87 -6.60 -0.62 4.83
C LEU A 87 -5.44 -1.43 4.24
N ALA A 88 -4.65 -0.81 3.37
CA ALA A 88 -3.48 -1.45 2.76
C ALA A 88 -2.41 -1.77 3.80
N ILE A 89 -2.09 -0.84 4.69
CA ILE A 89 -1.14 -1.03 5.79
C ILE A 89 -1.63 -2.10 6.75
N HIS A 90 -2.91 -2.08 7.13
CA HIS A 90 -3.50 -3.10 8.00
C HIS A 90 -3.35 -4.51 7.41
N ASP A 91 -3.62 -4.67 6.10
CA ASP A 91 -3.41 -5.95 5.40
C ASP A 91 -1.94 -6.41 5.41
N MET A 92 -1.00 -5.48 5.23
CA MET A 92 0.44 -5.77 5.26
C MET A 92 0.94 -6.15 6.65
N VAL A 93 0.49 -5.45 7.69
CA VAL A 93 0.88 -5.76 9.07
C VAL A 93 0.34 -7.15 9.46
N SER A 94 -0.92 -7.47 9.12
CA SER A 94 -1.46 -8.82 9.34
C SER A 94 -0.66 -9.90 8.57
N TYR A 95 -0.21 -9.62 7.34
CA TYR A 95 0.63 -10.56 6.60
C TYR A 95 1.98 -10.79 7.28
N ILE A 96 2.60 -9.71 7.77
CA ILE A 96 3.87 -9.75 8.48
C ILE A 96 3.74 -10.59 9.75
N GLU A 97 2.74 -10.32 10.59
CA GLU A 97 2.49 -11.06 11.84
C GLU A 97 2.30 -12.56 11.59
N LEU A 98 1.53 -12.93 10.57
CA LEU A 98 1.33 -14.33 10.19
C LEU A 98 2.63 -15.00 9.73
N THR A 99 3.43 -14.31 8.91
CA THR A 99 4.68 -14.85 8.36
C THR A 99 5.72 -15.09 9.46
N PHE A 100 5.89 -14.13 10.37
CA PHE A 100 6.83 -14.28 11.50
C PHE A 100 6.35 -15.32 12.52
N GLY A 101 5.04 -15.43 12.76
CA GLY A 101 4.49 -16.47 13.64
C GLY A 101 4.67 -17.90 13.09
N GLU A 102 4.62 -18.08 11.78
CA GLU A 102 4.92 -19.38 11.13
C GLU A 102 6.42 -19.74 11.21
N GLU A 103 7.31 -18.76 11.08
CA GLU A 103 8.77 -18.98 11.21
C GLU A 103 9.14 -19.46 12.62
N GLU A 104 8.65 -18.81 13.69
CA GLU A 104 8.93 -19.22 15.08
C GLU A 104 8.36 -20.61 15.44
N ALA A 105 7.17 -20.96 14.91
CA ALA A 105 6.58 -22.28 15.11
C ALA A 105 7.34 -23.40 14.39
N SER A 106 8.03 -23.08 13.30
CA SER A 106 8.83 -24.04 12.53
C SER A 106 10.23 -24.29 13.13
N GLU A 107 10.83 -23.30 13.80
CA GLU A 107 12.11 -23.45 14.51
C GLU A 107 11.97 -24.10 15.89
N GLY A 108 10.79 -24.02 16.53
CA GLY A 108 10.53 -24.64 17.84
C GLY A 108 10.29 -26.17 17.84
N ASN A 109 10.23 -26.81 16.66
CA ASN A 109 10.00 -28.25 16.48
C ASN A 109 11.25 -29.01 15.96
N GLY A 110 12.44 -28.41 16.04
CA GLY A 110 13.73 -28.99 15.67
C GLY A 110 14.49 -29.65 16.81
#